data_AF-A0A3R6W5J1-F1
#
_entry.id   AF-A0A3R6W5J1-F1
#
_cell.length_a   1.000
_cell.length_b   1.000
_cell.length_c   1.000
_cell.angle_alpha   90.00
_cell.angle_beta   90.00
_cell.angle_gamma   90.00
#
_symmetry.space_group_name_H-M   'P 1'
#
loop_
_entity.id
_entity.type
_entity.pdbx_description
1 polymer ?
#
loop_
_entity_poly.entity_id
_entity_poly.type
_entity_poly.pdbx_seq_one_letter_code
_entity_poly.pdbx_strand_id
1 'polypeptide(L)'
;VQTLYEEQENLLSSHMSAIQENAQLLTEEGILLSDVQGDAVVDYDIDLYALKLDHILEQKEHTIKRLRKQLALFRRRCQDEESASKNVDHVSFY
;
A
#
# COMPACT_ATOMS: atom_id res chain seq x y z
N VAL A 1 -0.96 -22.00 12.79
CA VAL A 1 -1.83 -21.71 11.62
C VAL A 1 -2.41 -20.34 11.89
N GLN A 2 -2.04 -19.30 11.12
CA GLN A 2 -2.70 -18.00 11.26
C GLN A 2 -4.16 -18.14 10.82
N THR A 3 -5.07 -17.52 11.56
CA THR A 3 -6.50 -17.55 11.23
C THR A 3 -6.83 -16.51 10.17
N LEU A 4 -7.89 -16.72 9.38
CA LEU A 4 -8.35 -15.71 8.40
C LEU A 4 -8.61 -14.35 9.06
N TYR A 5 -9.05 -14.35 10.32
CA TYR A 5 -9.26 -13.14 11.12
C TYR A 5 -7.96 -12.37 11.37
N GLU A 6 -6.88 -13.05 11.78
CA GLU A 6 -5.57 -12.41 11.95
C GLU A 6 -5.04 -11.85 10.62
N GLU A 7 -5.22 -12.56 9.51
CA GLU A 7 -4.84 -12.08 8.19
C GLU A 7 -5.65 -10.82 7.78
N GLN A 8 -6.94 -10.78 8.14
CA GLN A 8 -7.80 -9.61 7.93
C GLN A 8 -7.33 -8.40 8.74
N GLU A 9 -7.07 -8.56 10.04
CA GLU A 9 -6.58 -7.47 10.89
C GLU A 9 -5.24 -6.93 10.38
N ASN A 10 -4.32 -7.81 9.99
CA ASN A 10 -3.04 -7.43 9.40
C ASN A 10 -3.21 -6.63 8.10
N LEU A 11 -4.15 -7.03 7.24
CA LEU A 11 -4.46 -6.30 6.02
C LEU A 11 -5.04 -4.90 6.33
N LEU A 12 -5.96 -4.81 7.28
CA LEU A 12 -6.56 -3.53 7.69
C LEU A 12 -5.52 -2.59 8.30
N SER A 13 -4.66 -3.11 9.18
CA SER A 13 -3.55 -2.37 9.75
C SER A 13 -2.60 -1.86 8.66
N SER A 14 -2.22 -2.74 7.73
CA SER A 14 -1.33 -2.35 6.63
C SER A 14 -1.95 -1.32 5.69
N HIS A 15 -3.27 -1.36 5.47
CA HIS A 15 -3.97 -0.33 4.71
C HIS A 15 -3.97 1.01 5.45
N MET A 16 -4.23 1.01 6.76
CA MET A 16 -4.18 2.21 7.58
C MET A 16 -2.79 2.85 7.57
N SER A 17 -1.72 2.05 7.72
CA SER A 17 -0.35 2.55 7.62
C SER A 17 -0.04 3.14 6.25
N ALA A 18 -0.52 2.52 5.15
CA ALA A 18 -0.36 3.05 3.81
C ALA A 18 -1.07 4.41 3.62
N ILE A 19 -2.23 4.62 4.24
CA ILE A 19 -2.93 5.91 4.23
C ILE A 19 -2.10 6.97 4.96
N GLN A 20 -1.58 6.65 6.14
CA GLN A 20 -0.76 7.58 6.93
C GLN A 20 0.53 7.95 6.19
N GLU A 21 1.21 6.96 5.59
CA GLU A 21 2.40 7.16 4.78
C GLU A 21 2.11 8.07 3.57
N ASN A 22 1.02 7.81 2.83
CA ASN A 22 0.62 8.65 1.70
C ASN A 22 0.30 10.09 2.13
N ALA A 23 -0.30 10.31 3.31
CA ALA A 23 -0.58 11.65 3.81
C ALA A 23 0.69 12.42 4.18
N GLN A 24 1.70 11.73 4.72
CA GLN A 24 3.02 12.31 4.98
C GLN A 24 3.70 12.70 3.66
N LEU A 25 3.74 11.78 2.70
CA LEU A 25 4.33 12.05 1.37
C LEU A 25 3.61 13.17 0.63
N LEU A 26 2.29 13.28 0.75
CA LEU A 26 1.54 14.41 0.17
C LEU A 26 1.95 15.75 0.79
N THR A 27 2.22 15.76 2.09
CA THR A 27 2.72 16.97 2.77
C THR A 27 4.12 17.33 2.28
N GLU A 28 5.00 16.34 2.11
CA GLU A 28 6.34 16.54 1.54
C GLU A 28 6.29 17.06 0.10
N GLU A 29 5.41 16.53 -0.74
CA GLU A 29 5.18 17.03 -2.11
C GLU A 29 4.70 18.48 -2.10
N GLY A 30 3.83 18.85 -1.16
CA GLY A 30 3.36 20.22 -1.00
C GLY A 30 4.48 21.20 -0.66
N ILE A 31 5.36 20.83 0.26
CA ILE A 31 6.55 21.62 0.60
C ILE A 31 7.49 21.71 -0.61
N LEU A 32 7.76 20.58 -1.26
CA LEU A 32 8.63 20.49 -2.41
C LEU A 32 8.16 21.39 -3.57
N LEU A 33 6.86 21.46 -3.81
CA LEU A 33 6.25 22.36 -4.79
C LEU A 33 6.36 23.83 -4.35
N SER A 34 6.11 24.13 -3.08
CA SER A 34 6.22 25.49 -2.55
C SER A 34 7.65 26.03 -2.67
N ASP A 35 8.66 25.21 -2.42
CA ASP A 35 10.07 25.58 -2.50
C ASP A 35 10.48 25.98 -3.94
N VAL A 36 9.92 25.29 -4.94
CA VAL A 36 10.21 25.54 -6.38
C VAL A 36 9.34 26.61 -7.02
N GLN A 37 8.29 27.07 -6.34
CA GLN A 37 7.41 28.13 -6.85
C GLN A 37 7.81 29.54 -6.34
N GLY A 38 8.86 29.66 -5.52
CA GLY A 38 9.35 30.93 -5.02
C GLY A 38 10.03 31.81 -6.08
N ASP A 39 10.07 33.13 -5.87
CA ASP A 39 10.63 34.12 -6.80
C ASP A 39 12.16 34.02 -7.03
N ALA A 40 12.86 33.11 -6.36
CA ALA A 40 14.33 33.01 -6.36
C ALA A 40 14.86 31.62 -6.78
N VAL A 41 14.08 30.86 -7.55
CA VAL A 41 14.43 29.49 -7.97
C VAL A 41 15.56 29.52 -8.99
N VAL A 42 16.64 28.81 -8.69
CA VAL A 42 17.79 28.60 -9.58
C VAL A 42 17.78 27.17 -10.13
N ASP A 43 18.51 26.90 -11.22
CA ASP A 43 18.53 25.59 -11.89
C ASP A 43 18.85 24.41 -10.93
N TYR A 44 19.70 24.63 -9.92
CA TYR A 44 20.00 23.64 -8.89
C TYR A 44 18.77 23.23 -8.05
N ASP A 45 17.82 24.14 -7.84
CA ASP A 45 16.58 23.87 -7.09
C ASP A 45 15.64 22.94 -7.89
N ILE A 46 15.68 23.02 -9.23
CA ILE A 46 14.90 22.15 -10.12
C ILE A 46 15.48 20.74 -10.17
N ASP A 47 16.80 20.59 -10.24
CA ASP A 47 17.45 19.27 -10.19
C ASP A 47 17.19 18.58 -8.85
N LEU A 48 17.29 19.32 -7.75
CA LEU A 48 16.98 18.82 -6.40
C LEU A 48 15.50 18.43 -6.28
N TYR A 49 14.61 19.21 -6.87
CA TYR A 49 13.17 18.90 -6.95
C TYR A 49 12.92 17.59 -7.67
N ALA A 50 13.49 17.41 -8.85
CA ALA A 50 13.32 16.20 -9.65
C ALA A 50 13.78 14.96 -8.88
N LEU A 51 14.94 15.05 -8.22
CA LEU A 51 15.49 13.95 -7.42
C LEU A 51 14.60 13.60 -6.22
N LYS A 52 14.12 14.61 -5.48
CA LYS A 52 13.22 14.38 -4.34
C LYS A 52 11.86 13.83 -4.78
N LEU A 53 11.32 14.34 -5.88
CA LEU A 53 10.06 13.85 -6.44
C LEU A 53 10.19 12.38 -6.85
N ASP A 54 11.27 12.00 -7.53
CA ASP A 54 11.52 10.61 -7.92
C ASP A 54 11.55 9.68 -6.71
N HIS A 55 12.21 10.08 -5.62
CA HIS A 55 12.22 9.32 -4.38
C HIS A 55 10.83 9.15 -3.75
N ILE A 56 10.03 10.22 -3.73
CA ILE A 56 8.64 10.17 -3.23
C ILE A 56 7.80 9.20 -4.09
N LEU A 57 7.95 9.27 -5.42
CA LEU A 57 7.24 8.39 -6.34
C LEU A 57 7.62 6.91 -6.14
N GLU A 58 8.91 6.63 -5.93
CA GLU A 58 9.40 5.29 -5.64
C GLU A 58 8.79 4.74 -4.34
N GLN A 59 8.73 5.55 -3.28
CA GLN A 59 8.09 5.15 -2.02
C GLN A 59 6.60 4.84 -2.18
N LYS A 60 5.86 5.72 -2.89
CA LYS A 60 4.44 5.48 -3.20
C LYS A 60 4.25 4.19 -4.01
N GLU A 61 5.09 3.95 -5.00
CA GLU A 61 5.04 2.74 -5.81
C GLU A 61 5.25 1.49 -4.94
N HIS A 62 6.27 1.51 -4.08
CA HIS A 62 6.54 0.42 -3.15
C HIS A 62 5.35 0.15 -2.22
N THR A 63 4.75 1.19 -1.66
CA THR A 63 3.60 1.05 -0.74
C THR A 63 2.35 0.54 -1.44
N ILE A 64 2.07 0.99 -2.67
CA ILE A 64 0.99 0.44 -3.50
C ILE A 64 1.27 -1.04 -3.84
N LYS A 65 2.49 -1.38 -4.27
CA LYS A 65 2.87 -2.77 -4.58
C LYS A 65 2.69 -3.68 -3.37
N ARG A 66 3.14 -3.25 -2.19
CA ARG A 66 3.00 -3.98 -0.92
C ARG A 66 1.53 -4.27 -0.61
N LEU A 67 0.68 -3.24 -0.63
CA LEU A 67 -0.74 -3.39 -0.31
C LEU A 67 -1.48 -4.29 -1.31
N ARG A 68 -1.18 -4.15 -2.62
CA ARG A 68 -1.74 -5.02 -3.65
C ARG A 68 -1.36 -6.48 -3.45
N LYS A 69 -0.12 -6.75 -3.05
CA LYS A 69 0.35 -8.11 -2.76
C LYS A 69 -0.40 -8.71 -1.57
N GLN A 70 -0.56 -7.96 -0.48
CA GLN A 70 -1.32 -8.42 0.69
C GLN A 70 -2.79 -8.67 0.35
N LEU A 71 -3.43 -7.78 -0.41
CA LEU A 71 -4.81 -7.97 -0.91
C LEU A 71 -4.95 -9.23 -1.75
N ALA A 72 -4.00 -9.49 -2.65
CA ALA A 72 -4.03 -10.69 -3.50
C ALA A 72 -3.88 -11.98 -2.66
N LEU A 73 -2.99 -11.97 -1.67
CA LEU A 73 -2.81 -13.09 -0.76
C LEU A 73 -4.08 -13.35 0.07
N PHE A 74 -4.65 -12.31 0.67
CA PHE A 74 -5.87 -12.44 1.47
C PHE A 74 -7.04 -12.97 0.65
N ARG A 75 -7.27 -12.44 -0.57
CA ARG A 75 -8.31 -12.94 -1.48
C ARG A 75 -8.16 -14.42 -1.81
N ARG A 76 -6.92 -14.86 -2.08
CA ARG A 76 -6.65 -16.27 -2.35
C ARG A 76 -6.97 -17.14 -1.13
N ARG A 77 -6.64 -16.68 0.07
CA ARG A 77 -6.90 -17.40 1.33
C ARG A 77 -8.41 -17.53 1.60
N CYS A 78 -9.19 -16.48 1.35
CA CYS A 78 -10.66 -16.56 1.40
C CYS A 78 -11.21 -17.61 0.43
N GLN A 79 -10.70 -17.65 -0.81
CA GLN A 79 -11.14 -18.62 -1.82
C GLN A 79 -10.77 -20.07 -1.43
N ASP A 80 -9.59 -20.27 -0.85
CA ASP A 80 -9.13 -21.57 -0.38
C ASP A 80 -10.02 -22.07 0.78
N GLU A 81 -10.38 -21.20 1.73
CA GLU A 81 -11.31 -21.54 2.83
C GLU A 81 -12.73 -21.83 2.34
N GLU A 82 -13.28 -21.03 1.42
CA GLU A 82 -14.59 -21.30 0.82
C GLU A 82 -14.62 -22.64 0.08
N SER A 83 -13.55 -22.96 -0.65
CA SER A 83 -13.43 -24.21 -1.40
C SER A 83 -13.28 -25.42 -0.47
N ALA A 84 -12.51 -25.27 0.60
CA ALA A 84 -12.38 -26.30 1.63
C ALA A 84 -13.73 -26.55 2.34
N SER A 85 -14.46 -25.49 2.67
CA SER A 85 -15.78 -25.58 3.31
C SER A 85 -16.80 -26.34 2.44
N LYS A 86 -16.85 -26.03 1.13
CA LYS A 86 -17.74 -26.73 0.17
C LYS A 86 -17.42 -28.22 0.00
N ASN A 87 -16.15 -28.59 0.11
CA ASN A 87 -15.73 -29.99 0.00
C ASN A 87 -16.07 -30.80 1.26
N VAL A 88 -16.14 -30.17 2.44
CA VAL A 88 -16.52 -30.84 3.68
C VAL A 88 -18.02 -31.11 3.74
N ASP A 89 -18.86 -30.21 3.23
CA ASP A 89 -20.32 -30.41 3.12
C ASP A 89 -20.70 -31.58 2.18
N HIS A 90 -19.84 -31.93 1.22
CA HIS A 90 -20.10 -33.01 0.27
C HIS A 90 -19.74 -34.41 0.78
N VAL A 91 -19.14 -34.54 1.97
CA VAL A 91 -18.62 -35.80 2.54
C VAL A 91 -19.52 -36.38 3.66
N SER A 92 -20.76 -35.90 3.80
CA SER A 92 -21.76 -36.42 4.75
C SER A 92 -23.06 -36.70 3.99
N PHE A 93 -23.65 -37.89 3.87
CA PHE A 93 -23.54 -39.19 4.56
C PHE A 93 -23.86 -40.32 3.56
N TYR A 94 -23.17 -41.46 3.63
CA TYR A 94 -23.65 -42.77 3.15
C TYR A 94 -23.94 -43.66 4.36
#